data_AF-A0A5E4V1K8-F1
#
_entry.id   AF-A0A5E4V1K8-F1
#
_cell.length_a   1.000
_cell.length_b   1.000
_cell.length_c   1.000
_cell.angle_alpha   90.00
_cell.angle_beta   90.00
_cell.angle_gamma   90.00
#
_symmetry.space_group_name_H-M   'P 1'
#
loop_
_entity.id
_entity.type
_entity.pdbx_description
1 polymer ?
#
loop_
_entity_poly.entity_id
_entity_poly.type
_entity_poly.pdbx_seq_one_letter_code
_entity_poly.pdbx_strand_id
1 'polypeptide(L)'
;MMTIQPISSFAYPSSGLTRDVNVGGRKISLDFHGTLAQYAMLMMEMNNGEAQNMIQEMQRRQKEGQEAREVSNLIESLINDVGSDTSKKVAVGDGIRGFFDKYNIEITVYADGTKKTMKEWESREKRVGESDYTTYTGEYSAANLRSLKAAAEGFTEQASDSRTVDQIKINKKLQEYNGASTLVNTIYSSQGSQLNQINGSMRT
;
A
#
# COMPACT_ATOMS: atom_id res chain seq x y z
N MET A 1 -11.31 13.37 11.81
CA MET A 1 -11.29 13.29 10.34
C MET A 1 -11.13 14.70 9.82
N MET A 2 -10.00 15.01 9.19
CA MET A 2 -9.75 16.35 8.64
C MET A 2 -10.05 16.31 7.14
N THR A 3 -11.01 17.11 6.72
CA THR A 3 -11.53 17.17 5.35
C THR A 3 -10.54 17.91 4.46
N ILE A 4 -10.04 17.26 3.42
CA ILE A 4 -9.15 17.86 2.41
C ILE A 4 -10.05 18.53 1.36
N GLN A 5 -9.91 19.84 1.18
CA GLN A 5 -10.72 20.57 0.20
C GLN A 5 -10.23 20.34 -1.24
N PRO A 6 -11.14 20.28 -2.23
CA PRO A 6 -10.78 20.19 -3.63
C PRO A 6 -10.15 21.50 -4.12
N ILE A 7 -9.17 21.34 -5.01
CA ILE A 7 -8.31 22.40 -5.54
C ILE A 7 -9.14 23.20 -6.56
N SER A 8 -9.56 24.42 -6.20
CA SER A 8 -10.07 25.39 -7.18
C SER A 8 -8.92 25.85 -8.08
N SER A 9 -9.21 26.14 -9.34
CA SER A 9 -8.26 26.63 -10.36
C SER A 9 -7.34 27.74 -9.83
N PHE A 10 -6.05 27.46 -9.65
CA PHE A 10 -5.07 28.42 -9.12
C PHE A 10 -4.27 29.09 -10.23
N ALA A 11 -4.29 30.43 -10.22
CA ALA A 11 -3.53 31.29 -11.13
C ALA A 11 -2.06 31.39 -10.70
N TYR A 12 -1.13 31.25 -11.66
CA TYR A 12 0.30 31.40 -11.45
C TYR A 12 0.65 32.87 -11.12
N PRO A 13 1.27 33.18 -9.97
CA PRO A 13 1.68 34.55 -9.66
C PRO A 13 3.00 34.87 -10.37
N SER A 14 2.93 35.68 -11.43
CA SER A 14 4.11 36.23 -12.12
C SER A 14 4.55 37.56 -11.50
N SER A 15 5.31 37.55 -10.40
CA SER A 15 6.08 38.72 -9.96
C SER A 15 6.97 38.46 -8.72
N GLY A 16 8.19 37.97 -8.92
CA GLY A 16 9.23 37.97 -7.89
C GLY A 16 10.62 37.85 -8.52
N LEU A 17 11.61 38.58 -7.98
CA LEU A 17 13.05 38.62 -8.38
C LEU A 17 13.40 37.85 -9.66
N THR A 18 13.19 38.50 -10.81
CA THR A 18 13.64 38.01 -12.11
C THR A 18 15.09 38.40 -12.31
N ARG A 19 15.98 37.41 -12.51
CA ARG A 19 17.38 37.67 -12.85
C ARG A 19 17.61 37.24 -14.29
N ASP A 20 18.19 38.12 -15.08
CA ASP A 20 18.70 37.76 -16.40
C ASP A 20 19.96 36.92 -16.23
N VAL A 21 19.87 35.63 -16.56
CA VAL A 21 20.99 34.70 -16.57
C VAL A 21 21.35 34.34 -18.01
N ASN A 22 22.64 34.32 -18.31
CA ASN A 22 23.14 33.95 -19.62
C ASN A 22 23.42 32.44 -19.64
N VAL A 23 22.55 31.67 -20.28
CA VAL A 23 22.71 30.21 -20.45
C VAL A 23 22.99 29.95 -21.93
N GLY A 24 24.21 29.53 -22.26
CA GLY A 24 24.59 29.22 -23.64
C GLY A 24 24.51 30.40 -24.62
N GLY A 25 24.75 31.63 -24.16
CA GLY A 25 24.72 32.85 -25.00
C GLY A 25 23.34 33.49 -25.15
N ARG A 26 22.29 32.93 -24.54
CA ARG A 26 20.94 33.50 -24.51
C ARG A 26 20.63 34.08 -23.13
N LYS A 27 20.15 35.32 -23.08
CA LYS A 27 19.60 35.94 -21.86
C LYS A 27 18.23 35.33 -21.56
N ILE A 28 18.11 34.66 -20.43
CA ILE A 28 16.86 34.08 -19.94
C ILE A 28 16.49 34.82 -18.65
N SER A 29 15.28 35.37 -18.60
CA SER A 29 14.74 35.98 -17.37
C SER A 29 14.20 34.86 -16.49
N LEU A 30 14.86 34.59 -15.36
CA LEU A 30 14.48 33.52 -14.45
C LEU A 30 13.74 34.08 -13.24
N ASP A 31 12.45 33.74 -13.11
CA ASP A 31 11.66 33.97 -11.90
C ASP A 31 12.05 32.92 -10.85
N PHE A 32 12.89 33.32 -9.91
CA PHE A 32 13.37 32.43 -8.85
C PHE A 32 12.24 31.96 -7.93
N HIS A 33 11.27 32.83 -7.61
CA HIS A 33 10.18 32.49 -6.70
C HIS A 33 9.19 31.55 -7.39
N GLY A 34 8.83 31.85 -8.65
CA GLY A 34 7.98 30.98 -9.47
C GLY A 34 8.58 29.61 -9.72
N THR A 35 9.89 29.52 -10.00
CA THR A 35 10.59 28.24 -10.24
C THR A 35 10.66 27.39 -8.97
N LEU A 36 10.98 28.00 -7.83
CA LEU A 36 11.02 27.29 -6.54
C LEU A 36 9.62 26.87 -6.06
N ALA A 37 8.60 27.70 -6.30
CA ALA A 37 7.21 27.34 -6.00
C ALA A 37 6.74 26.17 -6.86
N GLN A 38 7.01 26.16 -8.17
CA GLN A 38 6.68 25.05 -9.06
C GLN A 38 7.38 23.75 -8.65
N TYR A 39 8.66 23.81 -8.28
CA TYR A 39 9.38 22.64 -7.79
C TYR A 39 8.78 22.09 -6.49
N ALA A 40 8.46 22.96 -5.53
CA ALA A 40 7.84 22.54 -4.28
C ALA A 40 6.43 21.98 -4.49
N MET A 41 5.65 22.55 -5.41
CA MET A 41 4.33 22.02 -5.80
C MET A 41 4.43 20.64 -6.44
N LEU A 42 5.40 20.42 -7.33
CA LEU A 42 5.64 19.11 -7.93
C LEU A 42 6.01 18.07 -6.86
N MET A 43 6.87 18.44 -5.90
CA MET A 43 7.17 17.56 -4.76
C MET A 43 5.94 17.25 -3.91
N MET A 44 5.06 18.22 -3.68
CA MET A 44 3.80 18.00 -2.96
C MET A 44 2.88 17.03 -3.70
N GLU A 45 2.72 17.18 -5.01
CA GLU A 45 1.87 16.32 -5.83
C GLU A 45 2.39 14.88 -5.87
N MET A 46 3.69 14.70 -6.15
CA MET A 46 4.31 13.38 -6.20
C MET A 46 4.26 12.68 -4.83
N ASN A 47 4.60 13.38 -3.75
CA ASN A 47 4.60 12.77 -2.42
C ASN A 47 3.19 12.44 -1.93
N ASN A 48 2.18 13.22 -2.30
CA ASN A 48 0.78 12.92 -1.98
C ASN A 48 0.28 11.69 -2.75
N GLY A 49 0.53 11.63 -4.07
CA GLY A 49 0.16 10.48 -4.90
C GLY A 49 0.82 9.19 -4.42
N GLU A 50 2.13 9.23 -4.14
CA GLU A 50 2.86 8.09 -3.59
C GLU A 50 2.33 7.69 -2.21
N ALA A 51 2.10 8.64 -1.29
CA ALA A 51 1.58 8.33 0.03
C ALA A 51 0.18 7.68 -0.04
N GLN A 52 -0.70 8.14 -0.93
CA GLN A 52 -2.02 7.54 -1.12
C GLN A 52 -1.93 6.10 -1.64
N ASN A 53 -1.09 5.86 -2.64
CA ASN A 53 -0.86 4.50 -3.17
C ASN A 53 -0.32 3.56 -2.06
N MET A 54 0.62 4.05 -1.26
CA MET A 54 1.17 3.29 -0.13
C MET A 54 0.12 3.00 0.95
N ILE A 55 -0.77 3.94 1.24
CA ILE A 55 -1.88 3.74 2.20
C ILE A 55 -2.84 2.66 1.68
N GLN A 56 -3.23 2.72 0.41
CA GLN A 56 -4.12 1.73 -0.19
C GLN A 56 -3.48 0.33 -0.18
N GLU A 57 -2.20 0.24 -0.54
CA GLU A 57 -1.48 -1.02 -0.51
C GLU A 57 -1.34 -1.57 0.92
N MET A 58 -1.05 -0.72 1.90
CA MET A 58 -1.00 -1.10 3.31
C MET A 58 -2.37 -1.61 3.80
N GLN A 59 -3.46 -0.93 3.46
CA GLN A 59 -4.82 -1.36 3.81
C GLN A 59 -5.18 -2.71 3.15
N ARG A 60 -4.79 -2.91 1.89
CA ARG A 60 -4.96 -4.18 1.18
C ARG A 60 -4.22 -5.30 1.92
N ARG A 61 -2.93 -5.13 2.22
CA ARG A 61 -2.11 -6.12 2.94
C ARG A 61 -2.65 -6.40 4.35
N GLN A 62 -3.18 -5.39 5.04
CA GLN A 62 -3.83 -5.58 6.35
C GLN A 62 -5.06 -6.47 6.25
N LYS A 63 -5.91 -6.23 5.25
CA LYS A 63 -7.08 -7.08 5.01
C LYS A 63 -6.68 -8.51 4.66
N GLU A 64 -5.67 -8.68 3.81
CA GLU A 64 -5.11 -9.98 3.43
C GLU A 64 -4.58 -10.75 4.64
N GLY A 65 -3.82 -10.08 5.51
CA GLY A 65 -3.33 -10.67 6.75
C GLY A 65 -4.44 -10.99 7.77
N GLN A 66 -5.52 -10.22 7.79
CA GLN A 66 -6.69 -10.54 8.61
C GLN A 66 -7.40 -11.81 8.10
N GLU A 67 -7.68 -11.88 6.80
CA GLU A 67 -8.28 -13.07 6.18
C GLU A 67 -7.43 -14.33 6.44
N ALA A 68 -6.10 -14.20 6.34
CA ALA A 68 -5.16 -15.30 6.60
C ALA A 68 -5.20 -15.80 8.06
N ARG A 69 -5.29 -14.87 9.03
CA ARG A 69 -5.43 -15.23 10.46
C ARG A 69 -6.76 -15.91 10.75
N GLU A 70 -7.85 -15.41 10.18
CA GLU A 70 -9.18 -16.02 10.34
C GLU A 70 -9.18 -17.45 9.80
N VAL A 71 -8.58 -17.67 8.63
CA VAL A 71 -8.42 -19.01 8.04
C VAL A 71 -7.51 -19.91 8.87
N SER A 72 -6.38 -19.39 9.38
CA SER A 72 -5.51 -20.16 10.29
C SER A 72 -6.27 -20.62 11.55
N ASN A 73 -7.07 -19.74 12.15
CA ASN A 73 -7.89 -20.08 13.32
C ASN A 73 -8.97 -21.12 13.01
N LEU A 74 -9.60 -21.05 11.83
CA LEU A 74 -10.56 -22.07 11.39
C LEU A 74 -9.88 -23.43 11.20
N ILE A 75 -8.68 -23.45 10.61
CA ILE A 75 -7.89 -24.69 10.47
C ILE A 75 -7.47 -25.22 11.84
N GLU A 76 -7.10 -24.35 12.78
CA GLU A 76 -6.77 -24.74 14.15
C GLU A 76 -7.96 -25.41 14.87
N SER A 77 -9.18 -24.88 14.69
CA SER A 77 -10.39 -25.52 15.19
C SER A 77 -10.55 -26.93 14.62
N LEU A 78 -10.35 -27.11 13.32
CA LEU A 78 -10.42 -28.42 12.67
C LEU A 78 -9.34 -29.39 13.18
N ILE A 79 -8.13 -28.90 13.46
CA ILE A 79 -7.05 -29.70 14.07
C ILE A 79 -7.47 -30.15 15.47
N ASN A 80 -8.04 -29.26 16.27
CA ASN A 80 -8.52 -29.56 17.62
C ASN A 80 -9.69 -30.55 17.61
N ASP A 81 -10.57 -30.45 16.61
CA ASP A 81 -11.67 -31.39 16.43
C ASP A 81 -11.17 -32.80 16.07
N VAL A 82 -10.09 -32.92 15.30
CA VAL A 82 -9.41 -34.21 15.05
C VAL A 82 -8.73 -34.71 16.33
N GLY A 83 -8.08 -33.82 17.08
CA GLY A 83 -7.44 -34.12 18.35
C GLY A 83 -6.21 -35.03 18.21
N SER A 84 -6.11 -36.01 19.10
CA SER A 84 -5.04 -37.03 19.08
C SER A 84 -5.40 -38.27 18.24
N ASP A 85 -6.61 -38.34 17.70
CA ASP A 85 -7.03 -39.46 16.86
C ASP A 85 -6.43 -39.34 15.45
N THR A 86 -5.34 -40.07 15.23
CA THR A 86 -4.61 -40.09 13.95
C THR A 86 -5.40 -40.73 12.81
N SER A 87 -6.46 -41.48 13.11
CA SER A 87 -7.33 -42.10 12.10
C SER A 87 -8.46 -41.19 11.64
N LYS A 88 -8.83 -40.20 12.46
CA LYS A 88 -9.89 -39.25 12.16
C LYS A 88 -9.45 -38.27 11.08
N LYS A 89 -10.34 -38.06 10.11
CA LYS A 89 -10.20 -37.07 9.04
C LYS A 89 -11.42 -36.18 9.02
N VAL A 90 -11.24 -34.94 8.59
CA VAL A 90 -12.32 -33.95 8.51
C VAL A 90 -12.29 -33.24 7.17
N ALA A 91 -13.47 -32.92 6.66
CA ALA A 91 -13.59 -32.09 5.47
C ALA A 91 -13.21 -30.64 5.80
N VAL A 92 -12.41 -30.03 4.93
CA VAL A 92 -12.18 -28.59 4.94
C VAL A 92 -13.37 -27.91 4.27
N GLY A 93 -13.74 -26.70 4.71
CA GLY A 93 -14.83 -25.92 4.11
C GLY A 93 -14.38 -25.03 2.95
N ASP A 94 -15.33 -24.58 2.13
CA ASP A 94 -15.05 -23.69 0.98
C ASP A 94 -14.48 -22.32 1.39
N GLY A 95 -14.69 -21.88 2.63
CA GLY A 95 -14.06 -20.66 3.15
C GLY A 95 -12.53 -20.75 3.20
N ILE A 96 -12.01 -21.90 3.66
CA ILE A 96 -10.56 -22.16 3.68
C ILE A 96 -10.06 -22.34 2.25
N ARG A 97 -10.71 -23.16 1.42
CA ARG A 97 -10.30 -23.35 0.01
C ARG A 97 -10.29 -22.06 -0.78
N GLY A 98 -11.32 -21.24 -0.60
CA GLY A 98 -11.46 -19.96 -1.30
C GLY A 98 -10.33 -19.00 -0.96
N PHE A 99 -9.84 -19.00 0.27
CA PHE A 99 -8.65 -18.23 0.63
C PHE A 99 -7.40 -18.72 -0.12
N PHE A 100 -7.11 -20.02 -0.09
CA PHE A 100 -5.95 -20.57 -0.80
C PHE A 100 -6.02 -20.36 -2.32
N ASP A 101 -7.20 -20.52 -2.91
CA ASP A 101 -7.41 -20.32 -4.34
C ASP A 101 -7.31 -18.84 -4.74
N LYS A 102 -7.83 -17.93 -3.91
CA LYS A 102 -7.81 -16.47 -4.14
C LYS A 102 -6.39 -15.92 -4.18
N TYR A 103 -5.55 -16.36 -3.25
CA TYR A 103 -4.16 -15.89 -3.14
C TYR A 103 -3.14 -16.82 -3.81
N ASN A 104 -3.60 -17.90 -4.44
CA ASN A 104 -2.77 -18.91 -5.10
C ASN A 104 -1.63 -19.42 -4.20
N ILE A 105 -1.95 -19.69 -2.93
CA ILE A 105 -0.97 -20.04 -1.91
C ILE A 105 -0.47 -21.47 -2.15
N GLU A 106 0.86 -21.61 -2.15
CA GLU A 106 1.54 -22.88 -2.24
C GLU A 106 1.61 -23.56 -0.87
N ILE A 107 1.25 -24.84 -0.82
CA ILE A 107 1.25 -25.68 0.36
C ILE A 107 2.31 -26.74 0.19
N THR A 108 3.17 -26.94 1.19
CA THR A 108 4.09 -28.08 1.22
C THR A 108 3.31 -29.34 1.57
N VAL A 109 3.14 -30.23 0.60
CA VAL A 109 2.18 -31.35 0.69
C VAL A 109 2.85 -32.67 1.08
N TYR A 110 4.15 -32.78 0.80
CA TYR A 110 4.92 -34.00 0.97
C TYR A 110 6.22 -33.69 1.72
N ALA A 111 6.78 -34.70 2.38
CA ALA A 111 8.03 -34.57 3.14
C ALA A 111 9.26 -34.30 2.26
N ASP A 112 9.14 -34.46 0.94
CA ASP A 112 10.18 -34.13 -0.05
C ASP A 112 10.26 -32.62 -0.36
N GLY A 113 9.38 -31.81 0.23
CA GLY A 113 9.33 -30.36 0.02
C GLY A 113 8.51 -29.93 -1.20
N THR A 114 7.85 -30.87 -1.90
CA THR A 114 6.99 -30.55 -3.04
C THR A 114 5.85 -29.64 -2.60
N LYS A 115 5.72 -28.53 -3.33
CA LYS A 115 4.67 -27.54 -3.14
C LYS A 115 3.58 -27.69 -4.19
N LYS A 116 2.33 -27.54 -3.79
CA LYS A 116 1.17 -27.47 -4.69
C LYS A 116 0.20 -26.42 -4.20
N THR A 117 -0.52 -25.79 -5.12
CA THR A 117 -1.70 -24.99 -4.76
C THR A 117 -2.81 -25.90 -4.24
N MET A 118 -3.76 -25.35 -3.48
CA MET A 118 -4.90 -26.13 -2.95
C MET A 118 -5.69 -26.81 -4.06
N LYS A 119 -5.91 -26.11 -5.18
CA LYS A 119 -6.54 -26.67 -6.39
C LYS A 119 -5.78 -27.89 -6.92
N GLU A 120 -4.46 -27.78 -7.09
CA GLU A 120 -3.63 -28.87 -7.62
C GLU A 120 -3.52 -30.05 -6.66
N TRP A 121 -3.46 -29.78 -5.36
CA TRP A 121 -3.46 -30.82 -4.34
C TRP A 121 -4.77 -31.61 -4.38
N GLU A 122 -5.90 -30.93 -4.45
CA GLU A 122 -7.23 -31.55 -4.52
C GLU A 122 -7.57 -32.08 -5.92
N SER A 123 -6.68 -31.87 -6.91
CA SER A 123 -6.92 -32.20 -8.33
C SER A 123 -8.23 -31.61 -8.86
N ARG A 124 -8.60 -30.42 -8.37
CA ARG A 124 -9.82 -29.73 -8.79
C ARG A 124 -9.62 -29.10 -10.17
N GLU A 125 -10.63 -29.17 -11.03
CA GLU A 125 -10.62 -28.46 -12.31
C GLU A 125 -10.84 -26.95 -12.13
N LYS A 126 -11.63 -26.57 -11.13
CA LYS A 126 -12.09 -25.19 -10.88
C LYS A 126 -11.72 -24.69 -9.49
N ARG A 127 -11.48 -23.38 -9.39
CA ARG A 127 -11.30 -22.66 -8.12
C ARG A 127 -12.65 -22.35 -7.49
N VAL A 128 -12.65 -22.15 -6.17
CA VAL A 128 -13.85 -21.66 -5.46
C VAL A 128 -14.27 -20.31 -6.06
N GLY A 129 -15.53 -20.21 -6.47
CA GLY A 129 -16.10 -18.98 -7.05
C GLY A 129 -16.08 -18.92 -8.59
N GLU A 130 -15.52 -19.92 -9.27
CA GLU A 130 -15.65 -20.08 -10.73
C GLU A 130 -17.01 -20.70 -11.10
N SER A 131 -17.50 -20.46 -12.33
CA SER A 131 -18.72 -21.12 -12.80
C SER A 131 -18.54 -22.64 -12.77
N ASP A 132 -19.62 -23.33 -12.43
CA ASP A 132 -19.66 -24.79 -12.36
C ASP A 132 -18.68 -25.39 -11.32
N TYR A 133 -18.21 -24.58 -10.36
CA TYR A 133 -17.47 -25.09 -9.20
C TYR A 133 -18.35 -26.03 -8.37
N THR A 134 -17.85 -27.23 -8.13
CA THR A 134 -18.43 -28.19 -7.20
C THR A 134 -17.58 -28.26 -5.94
N THR A 135 -18.21 -28.12 -4.78
CA THR A 135 -17.55 -28.27 -3.47
C THR A 135 -16.84 -29.61 -3.37
N TYR A 136 -15.53 -29.58 -3.15
CA TYR A 136 -14.74 -30.80 -2.94
C TYR A 136 -14.99 -31.38 -1.55
N THR A 137 -15.25 -32.68 -1.49
CA THR A 137 -15.65 -33.40 -0.27
C THR A 137 -14.54 -34.24 0.35
N GLY A 138 -13.31 -34.15 -0.15
CA GLY A 138 -12.19 -34.92 0.39
C GLY A 138 -11.84 -34.52 1.82
N GLU A 139 -11.38 -35.51 2.58
CA GLU A 139 -11.07 -35.37 4.00
C GLU A 139 -9.57 -35.25 4.25
N TYR A 140 -9.24 -34.50 5.29
CA TYR A 140 -7.87 -34.14 5.66
C TYR A 140 -7.50 -34.72 7.02
N SER A 141 -6.30 -35.28 7.09
CA SER A 141 -5.69 -35.70 8.36
C SER A 141 -5.16 -34.49 9.13
N ALA A 142 -4.88 -34.65 10.42
CA ALA A 142 -4.25 -33.61 11.23
C ALA A 142 -2.90 -33.12 10.65
N ALA A 143 -2.11 -34.00 10.02
CA ALA A 143 -0.85 -33.62 9.39
C ALA A 143 -1.08 -32.70 8.17
N ASN A 144 -2.09 -33.01 7.36
CA ASN A 144 -2.45 -32.18 6.21
C ASN A 144 -2.96 -30.80 6.67
N LEU A 145 -3.81 -30.77 7.71
CA LEU A 145 -4.32 -29.52 8.29
C LEU A 145 -3.19 -28.66 8.88
N ARG A 146 -2.19 -29.25 9.53
CA ARG A 146 -1.00 -28.50 10.01
C ARG A 146 -0.21 -27.89 8.86
N SER A 147 -0.12 -28.58 7.72
CA SER A 147 0.55 -28.06 6.52
C SER A 147 -0.22 -26.88 5.92
N LEU A 148 -1.56 -26.96 5.88
CA LEU A 148 -2.42 -25.85 5.51
C LEU A 148 -2.26 -24.66 6.47
N LYS A 149 -2.27 -24.91 7.78
CA LYS A 149 -2.08 -23.87 8.79
C LYS A 149 -0.74 -23.15 8.60
N ALA A 150 0.35 -23.89 8.46
CA ALA A 150 1.68 -23.34 8.24
C ALA A 150 1.75 -22.46 6.98
N ALA A 151 1.09 -22.87 5.89
CA ALA A 151 1.02 -22.08 4.66
C ALA A 151 0.22 -20.77 4.85
N ALA A 152 -0.91 -20.81 5.58
CA ALA A 152 -1.69 -19.61 5.90
C ALA A 152 -0.95 -18.65 6.85
N GLU A 153 -0.22 -19.19 7.85
CA GLU A 153 0.61 -18.39 8.76
C GLU A 153 1.81 -17.77 8.04
N GLY A 154 2.50 -18.51 7.17
CA GLY A 154 3.59 -17.97 6.35
C GLY A 154 3.13 -16.82 5.44
N PHE A 155 1.92 -16.89 4.89
CA PHE A 155 1.32 -15.77 4.16
C PHE A 155 1.05 -14.55 5.08
N THR A 156 0.62 -14.80 6.31
CA THR A 156 0.39 -13.75 7.32
C THR A 156 1.69 -13.01 7.70
N GLU A 157 2.80 -13.73 7.86
CA GLU A 157 4.10 -13.15 8.19
C GLU A 157 4.59 -12.19 7.10
N GLN A 158 4.47 -12.60 5.82
CA GLN A 158 4.79 -11.73 4.68
C GLN A 158 3.95 -10.45 4.65
N ALA A 159 2.67 -10.54 5.01
CA ALA A 159 1.79 -9.37 5.11
C ALA A 159 2.14 -8.48 6.33
N SER A 160 2.61 -9.07 7.43
CA SER A 160 2.90 -8.38 8.69
C SER A 160 4.22 -7.60 8.67
N ASP A 161 5.30 -8.19 8.15
CA ASP A 161 6.64 -7.57 8.11
C ASP A 161 6.66 -6.24 7.34
N SER A 162 5.74 -6.09 6.39
CA SER A 162 5.57 -4.86 5.62
C SER A 162 5.04 -3.69 6.44
N ARG A 163 4.21 -3.93 7.45
CA ARG A 163 3.39 -2.88 8.10
C ARG A 163 4.22 -1.77 8.73
N THR A 164 5.25 -2.12 9.50
CA THR A 164 6.11 -1.15 10.19
C THR A 164 6.91 -0.34 9.19
N VAL A 165 7.45 -1.00 8.16
CA VAL A 165 8.23 -0.36 7.09
C VAL A 165 7.35 0.59 6.28
N ASP A 166 6.14 0.18 5.94
CA ASP A 166 5.20 1.00 5.18
C ASP A 166 4.74 2.21 5.97
N GLN A 167 4.46 2.05 7.27
CA GLN A 167 4.07 3.17 8.13
C GLN A 167 5.21 4.20 8.28
N ILE A 168 6.46 3.76 8.38
CA ILE A 168 7.63 4.65 8.38
C ILE A 168 7.75 5.40 7.06
N LYS A 169 7.63 4.71 5.93
CA LYS A 169 7.72 5.32 4.60
C LYS A 169 6.59 6.32 4.33
N ILE A 170 5.36 6.00 4.71
CA ILE A 170 4.20 6.91 4.62
C ILE A 170 4.46 8.16 5.46
N ASN A 171 4.90 8.01 6.72
CA ASN A 171 5.22 9.14 7.57
C ASN A 171 6.32 10.03 6.99
N LYS A 172 7.36 9.44 6.39
CA LYS A 172 8.43 10.18 5.70
C LYS A 172 7.87 10.99 4.52
N LYS A 173 7.02 10.39 3.68
CA LYS A 173 6.40 11.07 2.54
C LYS A 173 5.51 12.24 2.96
N LEU A 174 4.76 12.08 4.05
CA LEU A 174 3.96 13.16 4.64
C LEU A 174 4.83 14.28 5.24
N GLN A 175 5.97 13.94 5.83
CA GLN A 175 6.95 14.94 6.28
C GLN A 175 7.55 15.72 5.10
N GLU A 176 7.92 15.04 4.00
CA GLU A 176 8.41 15.68 2.78
C GLU A 176 7.35 16.62 2.16
N TYR A 177 6.08 16.19 2.13
CA TYR A 177 4.96 17.04 1.74
C TYR A 177 4.83 18.29 2.61
N ASN A 178 4.86 18.14 3.94
CA ASN A 178 4.75 19.26 4.87
C ASN A 178 5.95 20.23 4.76
N GLY A 179 7.14 19.70 4.50
CA GLY A 179 8.34 20.50 4.21
C GLY A 179 8.18 21.32 2.93
N ALA A 180 7.70 20.71 1.85
CA ALA A 180 7.43 21.39 0.59
C ALA A 180 6.31 22.46 0.72
N SER A 181 5.24 22.15 1.46
CA SER A 181 4.17 23.13 1.78
C SER A 181 4.70 24.33 2.56
N THR A 182 5.57 24.10 3.55
CA THR A 182 6.22 25.18 4.30
C THR A 182 7.07 26.05 3.38
N LEU A 183 7.87 25.45 2.48
CA LEU A 183 8.66 26.17 1.50
C LEU A 183 7.79 27.05 0.59
N VAL A 184 6.67 26.53 0.07
CA VAL A 184 5.72 27.31 -0.75
C VAL A 184 5.20 28.52 0.02
N ASN A 185 4.76 28.33 1.27
CA ASN A 185 4.25 29.41 2.10
C ASN A 185 5.33 30.46 2.43
N THR A 186 6.57 30.05 2.66
CA THR A 186 7.70 30.96 2.86
C THR A 186 8.02 31.75 1.58
N ILE A 187 7.99 31.10 0.41
CA ILE A 187 8.21 31.76 -0.89
C ILE A 187 7.14 32.82 -1.13
N TYR A 188 5.86 32.50 -0.92
CA TYR A 188 4.76 33.48 -1.05
C TYR A 188 4.85 34.62 -0.04
N SER A 189 5.19 34.33 1.22
CA SER A 189 5.36 35.35 2.25
C SER A 189 6.52 36.30 1.92
N SER A 190 7.64 35.75 1.46
CA SER A 190 8.80 36.53 0.98
C SER A 190 8.43 37.42 -0.20
N GLN A 191 7.70 36.89 -1.18
CA GLN A 191 7.19 37.65 -2.32
C GLN A 191 6.27 38.81 -1.89
N GLY A 192 5.33 38.55 -0.97
CA GLY A 192 4.44 39.58 -0.43
C GLY A 192 5.17 40.66 0.38
N SER A 193 6.19 40.28 1.17
CA SER A 193 7.02 41.24 1.91
C SER A 193 7.85 42.12 0.97
N GLN A 194 8.44 41.55 -0.07
CA GLN A 194 9.20 42.31 -1.08
C GLN A 194 8.32 43.31 -1.83
N LEU A 195 7.11 42.91 -2.25
CA LEU A 195 6.15 43.81 -2.91
C LEU A 195 5.75 44.97 -1.99
N ASN A 196 5.53 44.70 -0.71
CA ASN A 196 5.21 45.74 0.27
C ASN A 196 6.38 46.69 0.55
N GLN A 197 7.63 46.21 0.56
CA GLN A 197 8.82 47.05 0.68
C GLN A 197 9.01 47.96 -0.54
N ILE A 198 8.81 47.43 -1.76
CA ILE A 198 8.86 48.22 -3.01
C ILE A 198 7.76 49.29 -2.99
N ASN A 199 6.51 48.92 -2.70
CA ASN A 199 5.40 49.88 -2.62
C ASN A 199 5.59 50.94 -1.51
N GLY A 200 6.19 50.56 -0.39
CA GLY A 200 6.56 51.49 0.68
C GLY A 200 7.64 52.48 0.26
N SER A 201 8.68 52.02 -0.44
CA SER A 201 9.77 52.86 -0.94
C SER A 201 9.37 53.81 -2.07
N MET A 202 8.31 53.49 -2.84
CA MET A 202 7.78 54.38 -3.88
C MET A 202 6.83 55.46 -3.35
N ARG A 203 6.39 55.36 -2.09
CA ARG A 203 5.45 56.31 -1.45
C ARG A 203 6.13 57.39 -0.59
N THR A 204 7.44 57.27 -0.37
CA THR A 204 8.31 58.26 0.29
C THR A 204 9.11 59.04 -0.73
#